data_AF-A0A7J6PHX2-F1
#
_entry.id   AF-A0A7J6PHX2-F1
#
_cell.length_a   1.000
_cell.length_b   1.000
_cell.length_c   1.000
_cell.angle_alpha   90.00
_cell.angle_beta   90.00
_cell.angle_gamma   90.00
#
_symmetry.space_group_name_H-M   'P 1'
#
loop_
_entity.id
_entity.type
_entity.pdbx_description
1 polymer ?
#
loop_
_entity_poly.entity_id
_entity_poly.type
_entity_poly.pdbx_seq_one_letter_code
_entity_poly.pdbx_strand_id
1 'polypeptide(L)'
;MPSSSTIRLDWVEPTLTDGPSDAKEIATYNWHPSSTIEVPRMVVPGLPPFLVDSRDPPKLEYDQGTFFCDENQYRQKESPTESLFQAVAICTPNFDWQAVDIVTDRNNLRKLMRALQPQWDSFDD
;
A
#
# COMPACT_ATOMS: atom_id res chain seq x y z
N MET A 1 25.14 -25.90 9.85
CA MET A 1 24.72 -24.71 10.62
C MET A 1 24.04 -23.76 9.66
N PRO A 2 22.86 -23.20 9.97
CA PRO A 2 22.29 -22.16 9.12
C PRO A 2 23.19 -20.93 9.24
N SER A 3 23.80 -20.49 8.15
CA SER A 3 24.50 -19.21 8.13
C SER A 3 23.45 -18.14 8.36
N SER A 4 23.57 -17.39 9.45
CA SER A 4 22.68 -16.25 9.69
C SER A 4 22.93 -15.20 8.59
N SER A 5 21.97 -15.04 7.69
CA SER A 5 21.94 -13.98 6.69
C SER A 5 21.41 -12.70 7.33
N THR A 6 22.16 -12.16 8.29
CA THR A 6 21.84 -10.88 8.94
C THR A 6 22.49 -9.74 8.16
N ILE A 7 21.71 -8.77 7.70
CA ILE A 7 22.22 -7.52 7.15
C ILE A 7 22.53 -6.59 8.33
N ARG A 8 23.79 -6.21 8.47
CA ARG A 8 24.26 -5.28 9.49
C ARG A 8 24.01 -3.85 9.05
N LEU A 9 23.35 -3.05 9.87
CA LEU A 9 22.99 -1.67 9.52
C LEU A 9 24.24 -0.79 9.32
N ASP A 10 25.33 -1.07 10.04
CA ASP A 10 26.62 -0.39 9.87
C ASP A 10 27.34 -0.76 8.57
N TRP A 11 26.82 -1.70 7.78
CA TRP A 11 27.32 -2.07 6.45
C TRP A 11 26.46 -1.52 5.31
N VAL A 12 25.40 -0.77 5.62
CA VAL A 12 24.51 -0.19 4.61
C VAL A 12 25.02 1.20 4.25
N GLU A 13 25.47 1.36 3.00
CA GLU A 13 25.82 2.67 2.45
C GLU A 13 24.58 3.34 1.85
N PRO A 14 24.29 4.62 2.19
CA PRO A 14 23.19 5.35 1.60
C PRO A 14 23.47 5.58 0.10
N THR A 15 22.62 5.02 -0.76
CA THR A 15 22.83 4.98 -2.22
C THR A 15 21.92 5.91 -3.00
N LEU A 16 20.76 6.31 -2.46
CA LEU A 16 19.89 7.34 -3.04
C LEU A 16 19.82 8.55 -2.11
N THR A 17 20.24 9.72 -2.61
CA THR A 17 20.00 11.02 -1.96
C THR A 17 18.70 11.66 -2.40
N ASP A 18 18.17 11.27 -3.56
CA ASP A 18 16.87 11.73 -4.09
C ASP A 18 15.83 10.61 -3.96
N GLY A 19 14.58 10.99 -3.66
CA GLY A 19 13.47 10.03 -3.62
C GLY A 19 13.11 9.51 -5.02
N PRO A 20 12.27 8.46 -5.12
CA PRO A 20 11.76 7.98 -6.40
C PRO A 20 11.07 9.13 -7.15
N SER A 21 11.54 9.44 -8.37
CA SER A 21 11.11 10.59 -9.16
C SER A 21 10.26 10.22 -10.38
N ASP A 22 10.12 8.94 -10.67
CA ASP A 22 9.52 8.37 -11.88
C ASP A 22 8.33 7.45 -11.59
N ALA A 23 7.61 7.70 -10.50
CA ALA A 23 6.42 6.93 -10.15
C ALA A 23 5.38 6.98 -11.27
N LYS A 24 5.06 5.82 -11.83
CA LYS A 24 4.05 5.64 -12.87
C LYS A 24 2.89 4.82 -12.34
N GLU A 25 1.68 5.35 -12.49
CA GLU A 25 0.46 4.59 -12.23
C GLU A 25 0.27 3.51 -13.32
N ILE A 26 0.06 2.27 -12.89
CA ILE A 26 -0.15 1.10 -13.78
C ILE A 26 -1.57 0.53 -13.69
N ALA A 27 -2.23 0.71 -12.55
CA ALA A 27 -3.60 0.27 -12.30
C ALA A 27 -4.13 0.92 -11.02
N THR A 28 -5.45 1.01 -10.92
CA THR A 28 -6.18 1.45 -9.72
C THR A 28 -7.35 0.52 -9.48
N TYR A 29 -7.76 0.37 -8.23
CA TYR A 29 -8.96 -0.37 -7.88
C TYR A 29 -9.55 0.13 -6.56
N ASN A 30 -10.82 -0.18 -6.32
CA ASN A 30 -11.47 -0.08 -5.01
C ASN A 30 -12.22 -1.36 -4.70
N TRP A 31 -12.47 -1.60 -3.42
CA TRP A 31 -13.43 -2.62 -3.02
C TRP A 31 -14.86 -2.12 -3.24
N HIS A 32 -15.68 -2.94 -3.88
CA HIS A 32 -17.08 -2.61 -4.09
C HIS A 32 -17.80 -2.57 -2.72
N PRO A 33 -18.72 -1.61 -2.47
CA PRO A 33 -19.41 -1.52 -1.17
C PRO A 33 -20.15 -2.80 -0.76
N SER A 34 -20.58 -3.61 -1.73
CA SER A 34 -21.23 -4.90 -1.49
C SER A 34 -20.29 -6.11 -1.49
N SER A 35 -18.97 -5.88 -1.42
CA SER A 35 -17.96 -6.94 -1.30
C SER A 35 -18.02 -7.54 0.10
N THR A 36 -17.98 -8.88 0.20
CA THR A 36 -17.85 -9.61 1.47
C THR A 36 -16.58 -10.48 1.43
N ILE A 37 -16.31 -11.22 2.52
CA ILE A 37 -15.18 -12.16 2.59
C ILE A 37 -15.45 -13.37 1.68
N GLU A 38 -16.71 -13.82 1.60
CA GLU A 38 -17.14 -14.98 0.80
C GLU A 38 -17.26 -14.63 -0.69
N VAL A 39 -17.61 -13.38 -0.99
CA VAL A 39 -17.80 -12.88 -2.36
C VAL A 39 -17.03 -11.56 -2.52
N PRO A 40 -15.69 -11.62 -2.66
CA PRO A 40 -14.87 -10.45 -2.88
C PRO A 40 -15.24 -9.80 -4.23
N ARG A 41 -15.51 -8.50 -4.21
CA ARG A 41 -15.88 -7.71 -5.39
C ARG A 41 -15.10 -6.43 -5.45
N MET A 42 -14.50 -6.18 -6.60
CA MET A 42 -13.64 -5.03 -6.87
C MET A 42 -14.18 -4.22 -8.04
N VAL A 43 -13.90 -2.92 -8.01
CA VAL A 43 -14.14 -1.97 -9.09
C VAL A 43 -12.80 -1.62 -9.71
N VAL A 44 -12.68 -1.79 -11.03
CA VAL A 44 -11.45 -1.56 -11.79
C VAL A 44 -11.79 -0.84 -13.11
N PRO A 45 -11.17 0.31 -13.43
CA PRO A 45 -10.29 1.09 -12.56
C PRO A 45 -11.06 1.66 -11.36
N GLY A 46 -10.35 1.80 -10.25
CA GLY A 46 -10.85 2.49 -9.06
C GLY A 46 -10.66 4.00 -9.16
N LEU A 47 -11.47 4.74 -8.41
CA LEU A 47 -11.34 6.19 -8.25
C LEU A 47 -11.25 6.57 -6.78
N PRO A 48 -10.35 7.50 -6.42
CA PRO A 48 -10.32 8.04 -5.07
C PRO A 48 -11.58 8.88 -4.80
N PRO A 49 -11.97 9.07 -3.53
CA PRO A 49 -12.96 10.08 -3.16
C PRO A 49 -12.52 11.47 -3.63
N PHE A 50 -13.48 12.27 -4.10
CA PHE A 50 -13.22 13.66 -4.45
C PHE A 50 -13.01 14.49 -3.20
N LEU A 51 -12.00 15.37 -3.22
CA LEU A 51 -11.83 16.38 -2.18
C LEU A 51 -13.00 17.37 -2.26
N VAL A 52 -13.79 17.43 -1.20
CA VAL A 52 -14.85 18.44 -1.06
C VAL A 52 -14.23 19.66 -0.38
N ASP A 53 -13.95 20.70 -1.16
CA ASP A 53 -13.48 21.97 -0.63
C ASP A 53 -14.66 22.73 -0.01
N SER A 54 -14.68 22.81 1.32
CA SER A 54 -15.69 23.57 2.08
C SER A 54 -15.03 24.74 2.78
N ARG A 55 -15.54 25.95 2.52
CA ARG A 55 -15.07 27.19 3.17
C ARG A 55 -15.34 27.18 4.67
N ASP A 56 -16.39 26.48 5.10
CA ASP A 56 -16.72 26.20 6.49
C ASP A 56 -16.52 24.69 6.73
N PRO A 57 -15.39 24.25 7.29
CA PRO A 57 -15.15 22.83 7.55
C PRO A 57 -16.23 22.28 8.49
N PRO A 58 -16.96 21.21 8.11
CA PRO A 58 -17.95 20.63 8.99
C PRO A 58 -17.25 20.09 10.25
N LYS A 59 -17.90 20.22 11.40
CA LYS A 59 -17.47 19.50 12.60
C LYS A 59 -17.59 18.00 12.30
N LEU A 60 -16.46 17.30 12.33
CA LEU A 60 -16.43 15.86 12.11
C LEU A 60 -17.02 15.15 13.32
N GLU A 61 -17.97 14.26 13.07
CA GLU A 61 -18.45 13.31 14.07
C GLU A 61 -17.39 12.24 14.32
N TYR A 62 -17.41 11.62 15.50
CA TYR A 62 -16.52 10.50 15.76
C TYR A 62 -16.79 9.35 14.79
N ASP A 63 -15.73 8.80 14.24
CA ASP A 63 -15.73 7.60 13.43
C ASP A 63 -16.59 6.49 14.05
N GLN A 64 -17.64 6.07 13.33
CA GLN A 64 -18.52 4.97 13.73
C GLN A 64 -18.39 3.80 12.76
N GLY A 65 -18.48 2.57 13.29
CA GLY A 65 -18.49 1.35 12.49
C GLY A 65 -17.16 0.60 12.47
N THR A 66 -17.01 -0.27 11.47
CA THR A 66 -15.82 -1.12 11.30
C THR A 66 -14.85 -0.47 10.33
N PHE A 67 -13.62 -0.27 10.77
CA PHE A 67 -12.53 0.25 9.96
C PHE A 67 -11.51 -0.84 9.69
N PHE A 68 -10.92 -0.81 8.50
CA PHE A 68 -9.90 -1.77 8.11
C PHE A 68 -8.52 -1.16 8.30
N CYS A 69 -7.68 -1.80 9.13
CA CYS A 69 -6.25 -1.51 9.14
C CYS A 69 -5.56 -2.01 7.86
N ASP A 70 -6.08 -3.10 7.30
CA ASP A 70 -5.67 -3.70 6.03
C ASP A 70 -6.90 -4.36 5.37
N GLU A 71 -7.52 -3.65 4.43
CA GLU A 71 -8.75 -4.09 3.78
C GLU A 71 -8.50 -5.26 2.83
N ASN A 72 -7.34 -5.30 2.18
CA ASN A 72 -6.94 -6.38 1.29
C ASN A 72 -6.79 -7.70 2.07
N GLN A 73 -6.07 -7.67 3.19
CA GLN A 73 -5.91 -8.82 4.07
C GLN A 73 -7.23 -9.25 4.72
N TYR A 74 -8.14 -8.32 5.00
CA TYR A 74 -9.46 -8.63 5.53
C TYR A 74 -10.33 -9.36 4.50
N ARG A 75 -10.36 -8.89 3.25
CA ARG A 75 -11.22 -9.43 2.19
C ARG A 75 -10.64 -10.66 1.50
N GLN A 76 -9.32 -10.75 1.37
CA GLN A 76 -8.61 -11.86 0.75
C GLN A 76 -7.51 -12.37 1.68
N LYS A 77 -7.91 -13.11 2.72
CA LYS A 77 -7.01 -13.50 3.81
C LYS A 77 -5.81 -14.35 3.36
N GLU A 78 -6.04 -15.26 2.42
CA GLU A 78 -5.03 -16.21 1.93
C GLU A 78 -4.10 -15.56 0.89
N SER A 79 -4.62 -14.58 0.15
CA SER A 79 -3.91 -13.90 -0.94
C SER A 79 -4.20 -12.39 -0.94
N PRO A 80 -3.67 -11.61 0.03
CA PRO A 80 -3.97 -10.18 0.16
C PRO A 80 -3.59 -9.35 -1.07
N THR A 81 -2.59 -9.78 -1.81
CA THR A 81 -2.08 -9.10 -3.01
C THR A 81 -2.81 -9.48 -4.30
N GLU A 82 -3.74 -10.45 -4.26
CA GLU A 82 -4.44 -10.93 -5.45
C GLU A 82 -5.18 -9.80 -6.18
N SER A 83 -5.89 -8.95 -5.42
CA SER A 83 -6.59 -7.77 -5.97
C SER A 83 -5.69 -6.83 -6.79
N LEU A 84 -4.42 -6.66 -6.40
CA LEU A 84 -3.45 -5.87 -7.15
C LEU A 84 -3.15 -6.51 -8.51
N PHE A 85 -2.89 -7.81 -8.54
CA PHE A 85 -2.59 -8.52 -9.80
C PHE A 85 -3.80 -8.50 -10.74
N GLN A 86 -5.01 -8.70 -10.20
CA GLN A 86 -6.26 -8.62 -10.97
C GLN A 86 -6.47 -7.22 -11.55
N ALA A 87 -6.20 -6.16 -10.78
CA ALA A 87 -6.33 -4.79 -11.27
C ALA A 87 -5.33 -4.49 -12.40
N VAL A 88 -4.07 -4.94 -12.28
CA VAL A 88 -3.06 -4.78 -13.34
C VAL A 88 -3.44 -5.56 -14.59
N ALA A 89 -3.93 -6.80 -14.46
CA ALA A 89 -4.35 -7.60 -15.61
C ALA A 89 -5.49 -6.95 -16.42
N ILE A 90 -6.38 -6.19 -15.75
CA ILE A 90 -7.48 -5.49 -16.41
C ILE A 90 -7.03 -4.13 -16.98
N CYS A 91 -6.32 -3.31 -16.19
CA CYS A 91 -5.93 -1.96 -16.60
C CYS A 91 -4.77 -1.95 -17.60
N THR A 92 -3.82 -2.87 -17.44
CA THR A 92 -2.61 -2.98 -18.28
C THR A 92 -2.35 -4.44 -18.66
N PRO A 93 -3.15 -5.02 -19.59
CA PRO A 93 -3.09 -6.46 -19.90
C PRO A 93 -1.74 -6.99 -20.40
N ASN A 94 -0.90 -6.10 -20.97
CA ASN A 94 0.42 -6.43 -21.48
C ASN A 94 1.55 -5.96 -20.55
N PHE A 95 1.26 -5.83 -19.24
CA PHE A 95 2.27 -5.40 -18.27
C PHE A 95 3.41 -6.42 -18.19
N ASP A 96 4.65 -5.94 -18.32
CA ASP A 96 5.84 -6.77 -18.25
C ASP A 96 6.25 -6.99 -16.79
N TRP A 97 5.77 -8.09 -16.22
CA TRP A 97 6.15 -8.49 -14.86
C TRP A 97 7.62 -8.90 -14.73
N GLN A 98 8.34 -9.17 -15.82
CA GLN A 98 9.78 -9.50 -15.76
C GLN A 98 10.63 -8.25 -15.49
N ALA A 99 10.09 -7.06 -15.77
CA ALA A 99 10.73 -5.79 -15.47
C ALA A 99 10.55 -5.33 -14.01
N VAL A 100 9.88 -6.13 -13.15
CA VAL A 100 9.60 -5.78 -11.76
C VAL A 100 10.41 -6.67 -10.81
N ASP A 101 11.30 -6.05 -10.04
CA ASP A 101 12.11 -6.76 -9.04
C ASP A 101 11.32 -7.10 -7.77
N ILE A 102 10.46 -6.19 -7.33
CA ILE A 102 9.76 -6.28 -6.04
C ILE A 102 8.32 -5.81 -6.19
N VAL A 103 7.39 -6.66 -5.76
CA VAL A 103 5.99 -6.29 -5.53
C VAL A 103 5.77 -6.19 -4.03
N THR A 104 5.39 -5.01 -3.56
CA THR A 104 5.14 -4.75 -2.13
C THR A 104 4.08 -3.68 -1.95
N ASP A 105 3.56 -3.56 -0.73
CA ASP A 105 2.64 -2.51 -0.35
C ASP A 105 3.35 -1.36 0.38
N ARG A 106 2.64 -0.23 0.50
CA ARG A 106 3.14 0.95 1.20
C ARG A 106 3.44 0.67 2.68
N ASN A 107 2.71 -0.24 3.31
CA ASN A 107 2.84 -0.53 4.74
C ASN A 107 4.16 -1.25 5.06
N ASN A 108 4.57 -2.19 4.22
CA ASN A 108 5.84 -2.90 4.33
C ASN A 108 7.02 -1.97 4.10
N LEU A 109 6.94 -1.10 3.09
CA LEU A 109 7.94 -0.04 2.88
C LEU A 109 8.04 0.88 4.10
N ARG A 110 6.91 1.32 4.66
CA ARG A 110 6.89 2.15 5.88
C ARG A 110 7.56 1.45 7.06
N LYS A 111 7.27 0.16 7.29
CA LYS A 111 7.90 -0.62 8.37
C LYS A 111 9.40 -0.75 8.17
N LEU A 112 9.83 -1.04 6.93
CA LEU A 112 11.24 -1.13 6.58
C LEU A 112 11.95 0.21 6.84
N MET A 113 11.40 1.31 6.34
CA MET A 113 11.97 2.64 6.52
C MET A 113 12.06 3.04 7.99
N ARG A 114 11.03 2.76 8.80
CA ARG A 114 11.07 3.00 10.25
C ARG A 114 12.17 2.21 10.95
N ALA A 115 12.35 0.94 10.58
CA ALA A 115 13.42 0.12 11.16
C ALA A 115 14.82 0.67 10.83
N LEU A 116 14.98 1.29 9.65
CA LEU A 116 16.24 1.91 9.22
C LEU A 116 16.43 3.33 9.80
N GLN A 117 15.35 4.02 10.16
CA GLN A 117 15.36 5.39 10.66
C GLN A 117 14.50 5.53 11.93
N PRO A 118 14.98 5.04 13.08
CA PRO A 118 14.24 5.07 14.35
C PRO A 118 13.86 6.49 14.81
N GLN A 119 14.60 7.50 14.38
CA GLN A 119 14.32 8.92 14.67
C GLN A 119 13.02 9.44 14.01
N TRP A 120 12.40 8.66 13.12
CA TRP A 120 11.10 9.02 12.54
C TRP A 120 9.91 8.69 13.44
N ASP A 121 10.12 7.96 14.54
CA ASP A 121 9.10 7.68 15.55
C ASP A 121 9.21 8.62 16.77
N SER A 122 10.23 9.50 16.86
CA SER A 122 10.23 10.60 17.82
C SER A 122 9.37 11.73 17.28
N PHE A 123 8.13 11.80 17.77
CA PHE A 123 7.44 13.08 17.82
C PHE A 123 8.16 13.91 18.88
N ASP A 124 8.85 14.97 18.48
CA ASP A 124 9.27 16.00 19.44
C ASP A 124 7.97 16.60 20.02
N ASP A 125 7.71 16.31 21.30
CA ASP A 125 6.69 16.97 22.13
C ASP A 125 7.10 18.42 22.48
#